data_AF-A0A1Y2M140-F1
#
_entry.id   AF-A0A1Y2M140-F1
#
_cell.length_a   1.000
_cell.length_b   1.000
_cell.length_c   1.000
_cell.angle_alpha   90.00
_cell.angle_beta   90.00
_cell.angle_gamma   90.00
#
_symmetry.space_group_name_H-M   'P 1'
#
loop_
_entity.id
_entity.type
_entity.pdbx_description
1 polymer ?
#
loop_
_entity_poly.entity_id
_entity_poly.type
_entity_poly.pdbx_seq_one_letter_code
_entity_poly.pdbx_strand_id
1 'polypeptide(L)'
;MTASQATFKLEQAIGHDTNATTAQDMSNPALVLEAADPSGETMQALAWMGKNKVKVLTVPKPAIIEPRDVIVRATGSTVCGSDLHLLHGVVTEMQKGDNLGHEFCGIVDEIGPNVKGLKKG
;
A
#
# COMPACT_ATOMS: atom_id res chain seq x y z
N MET A 1 33.72 -17.30 3.31
CA MET A 1 32.99 -17.04 4.57
C MET A 1 33.44 -15.75 5.25
N THR A 2 34.74 -15.40 5.28
CA THR A 2 35.23 -14.10 5.80
C THR A 2 34.92 -12.91 4.89
N ALA A 3 34.92 -13.12 3.56
CA ALA A 3 34.56 -12.08 2.60
C ALA A 3 33.11 -11.59 2.78
N SER A 4 32.15 -12.47 3.11
CA SER A 4 30.73 -12.07 3.25
C SER A 4 30.47 -11.24 4.51
N GLN A 5 31.19 -11.48 5.62
CA GLN A 5 31.05 -10.66 6.83
C GLN A 5 31.65 -9.26 6.65
N ALA A 6 32.74 -9.15 5.90
CA ALA A 6 33.34 -7.86 5.57
C ALA A 6 32.44 -7.05 4.62
N THR A 7 31.86 -7.71 3.61
CA THR A 7 30.86 -7.12 2.72
C THR A 7 29.61 -6.67 3.49
N PHE A 8 29.09 -7.49 4.41
CA PHE A 8 27.94 -7.12 5.25
C PHE A 8 28.20 -5.89 6.13
N LYS A 9 29.38 -5.81 6.75
CA LYS A 9 29.78 -4.62 7.52
C LYS A 9 30.01 -3.39 6.66
N LEU A 10 30.50 -3.59 5.43
CA LEU A 10 30.66 -2.52 4.46
C LEU A 10 29.29 -2.02 3.99
N GLU A 11 28.32 -2.91 3.71
CA GLU A 11 26.93 -2.57 3.37
C GLU A 11 26.23 -1.75 4.47
N GLN A 12 26.42 -2.12 5.74
CA GLN A 12 25.93 -1.32 6.88
C GLN A 12 26.58 0.07 6.98
N ALA A 13 27.85 0.20 6.57
CA ALA A 13 28.61 1.45 6.66
C ALA A 13 28.41 2.40 5.46
N ILE A 14 28.11 1.86 4.26
CA ILE A 14 27.91 2.63 3.01
C ILE A 14 26.46 3.05 2.76
N GLY A 15 25.53 2.75 3.68
CA GLY A 15 24.13 3.17 3.54
C GLY A 15 23.29 2.20 2.70
N HIS A 16 23.36 0.90 3.01
CA HIS A 16 22.13 0.11 3.11
C HIS A 16 21.59 0.30 4.54
N ASP A 17 21.37 1.55 4.89
CA ASP A 17 20.74 1.96 6.13
C ASP A 17 19.29 1.46 6.11
N THR A 18 18.79 0.98 7.23
CA THR A 18 17.38 0.65 7.47
C THR A 18 16.49 1.91 7.45
N ASN A 19 16.83 2.90 6.63
CA ASN A 19 16.22 4.24 6.54
C ASN A 19 14.91 4.24 5.74
N ALA A 20 14.46 3.07 5.28
CA ALA A 20 13.15 2.90 4.68
C ALA A 20 12.55 1.55 5.13
N THR A 21 12.38 1.36 6.43
CA THR A 21 11.37 0.41 6.91
C THR A 21 10.01 1.05 6.65
N THR A 22 9.55 0.97 5.40
CA THR A 22 8.22 1.41 4.99
C THR A 22 7.20 0.39 5.43
N ALA A 23 6.07 0.84 5.95
CA ALA A 23 4.97 -0.04 6.30
C ALA A 23 4.40 -0.63 5.01
N GLN A 24 4.75 -1.89 4.74
CA GLN A 24 4.26 -2.67 3.61
C GLN A 24 3.13 -3.59 4.08
N ASP A 25 2.48 -4.29 3.15
CA ASP A 25 1.41 -5.25 3.44
C ASP A 25 0.15 -4.67 4.13
N MET A 26 -0.09 -3.36 3.96
CA MET A 26 -1.31 -2.69 4.40
C MET A 26 -2.28 -2.49 3.23
N SER A 27 -2.66 -3.61 2.61
CA SER A 27 -3.58 -3.62 1.46
C SER A 27 -4.97 -3.06 1.81
N ASN A 28 -5.44 -3.27 3.05
CA ASN A 28 -6.77 -2.90 3.49
C ASN A 28 -6.77 -2.31 4.92
N PRO A 29 -7.13 -1.02 5.10
CA PRO A 29 -7.30 -0.38 6.40
C PRO A 29 -8.29 -1.09 7.34
N ALA A 30 -9.23 -1.87 6.80
CA ALA A 30 -10.15 -2.67 7.62
C ALA A 30 -9.46 -3.84 8.35
N LEU A 31 -8.30 -4.28 7.87
CA LEU A 31 -7.53 -5.40 8.43
C LEU A 31 -6.39 -4.92 9.34
N VAL A 32 -5.97 -3.66 9.20
CA VAL A 32 -4.91 -3.02 9.99
C VAL A 32 -5.47 -1.75 10.60
N LEU A 33 -5.96 -1.82 11.84
CA LEU A 33 -6.69 -0.72 12.47
C LEU A 33 -5.89 0.59 12.57
N GLU A 34 -4.57 0.49 12.70
CA GLU A 34 -3.65 1.64 12.72
C GLU A 34 -3.59 2.38 11.37
N ALA A 35 -3.96 1.69 10.29
CA ALA A 35 -4.01 2.24 8.94
C ALA A 35 -5.36 2.87 8.59
N ALA A 36 -6.35 2.82 9.49
CA ALA A 36 -7.66 3.42 9.30
C ALA A 36 -7.72 4.87 9.82
N ASP A 37 -8.36 5.74 9.05
CA ASP A 37 -8.59 7.14 9.42
C ASP A 37 -9.42 7.22 10.72
N PRO A 38 -8.95 7.97 11.73
CA PRO A 38 -9.62 8.04 13.03
C PRO A 38 -10.99 8.74 12.99
N SER A 39 -11.32 9.47 11.92
CA SER A 39 -12.64 10.07 11.72
C SER A 39 -13.77 9.04 11.56
N GLY A 40 -13.43 7.80 11.20
CA GLY A 40 -14.40 6.77 10.86
C GLY A 40 -15.04 6.94 9.48
N GLU A 41 -14.52 7.86 8.66
CA GLU A 41 -14.91 7.96 7.24
C GLU A 41 -14.61 6.66 6.50
N THR A 42 -15.44 6.37 5.49
CA THR A 42 -15.34 5.13 4.71
C THR A 42 -15.23 5.43 3.21
N MET A 43 -14.69 4.47 2.47
CA MET A 43 -14.56 4.48 1.02
C MET A 43 -14.98 3.13 0.43
N GLN A 44 -15.23 3.11 -0.88
CA GLN A 44 -15.43 1.86 -1.61
C GLN A 44 -14.08 1.31 -2.09
N ALA A 45 -13.86 0.01 -1.94
CA ALA A 45 -12.68 -0.68 -2.45
C ALA A 45 -13.05 -2.01 -3.09
N LEU A 46 -12.35 -2.38 -4.17
CA LEU A 46 -12.46 -3.71 -4.78
C LEU A 46 -11.60 -4.69 -3.97
N ALA A 47 -12.23 -5.55 -3.20
CA ALA A 47 -11.55 -6.54 -2.37
C ALA A 47 -11.48 -7.91 -3.04
N TRP A 48 -10.34 -8.58 -2.91
CA TRP A 48 -10.16 -9.96 -3.30
C TRP A 48 -10.80 -10.90 -2.28
N MET A 49 -11.66 -11.81 -2.75
CA MET A 49 -12.48 -12.68 -1.89
C MET A 49 -12.15 -14.16 -2.05
N GLY A 50 -11.02 -14.47 -2.68
CA GLY A 50 -10.61 -15.80 -3.10
C GLY A 50 -10.40 -15.87 -4.61
N LYS A 51 -9.80 -16.98 -5.07
CA LYS A 51 -9.56 -17.24 -6.49
C LYS A 51 -10.82 -17.02 -7.32
N ASN A 52 -10.70 -16.22 -8.38
CA ASN A 52 -11.76 -15.82 -9.30
C ASN A 52 -12.93 -15.06 -8.66
N LYS A 53 -12.74 -14.47 -7.48
CA LYS A 53 -13.81 -13.80 -6.74
C LYS A 53 -13.34 -12.46 -6.18
N VAL A 54 -14.03 -11.39 -6.58
CA VAL A 54 -13.83 -10.04 -6.05
C VAL A 54 -15.17 -9.45 -5.63
N LYS A 55 -15.15 -8.47 -4.73
CA LYS A 55 -16.36 -7.76 -4.29
C LYS A 55 -16.02 -6.32 -3.96
N VAL A 56 -16.89 -5.39 -4.35
CA VAL A 56 -16.81 -4.01 -3.85
C VAL A 56 -17.33 -3.99 -2.41
N LEU A 57 -16.49 -3.53 -1.49
CA LEU A 57 -16.79 -3.40 -0.07
C LEU A 57 -16.72 -1.92 0.33
N THR A 58 -17.48 -1.55 1.35
CA THR A 58 -17.26 -0.31 2.11
C THR A 58 -16.22 -0.62 3.18
N VAL A 59 -15.08 0.09 3.14
CA VAL A 59 -13.95 -0.06 4.07
C VAL A 59 -13.60 1.30 4.68
N PRO A 60 -12.90 1.38 5.82
CA PRO A 60 -12.40 2.65 6.34
C PRO A 60 -11.50 3.34 5.33
N LYS A 61 -11.54 4.67 5.31
CA LYS A 61 -10.55 5.48 4.61
C LYS A 61 -9.16 5.23 5.23
N PRO A 62 -8.07 5.22 4.45
CA PRO A 62 -6.73 5.06 5.01
C PRO A 62 -6.29 6.31 5.79
N ALA A 63 -5.41 6.13 6.77
CA ALA A 63 -4.69 7.20 7.46
C ALA A 63 -3.28 7.38 6.90
N ILE A 64 -2.66 8.55 7.16
CA ILE A 64 -1.22 8.74 7.00
C ILE A 64 -0.51 7.95 8.10
N ILE A 65 0.41 7.06 7.74
CA ILE A 65 1.09 6.16 8.67
C ILE A 65 2.55 6.56 8.78
N GLU A 66 3.16 6.88 7.65
CA GLU A 66 4.53 7.38 7.57
C GLU A 66 4.58 8.86 7.17
N PRO A 67 5.62 9.60 7.61
CA PRO A 67 5.75 11.02 7.31
C PRO A 67 5.74 11.40 5.83
N ARG A 68 6.03 10.45 4.93
CA ARG A 68 6.14 10.66 3.48
C ARG A 68 4.92 10.14 2.70
N ASP A 69 3.89 9.63 3.37
CA ASP A 69 2.71 9.10 2.71
C ASP A 69 1.90 10.18 2.01
N VAL A 70 1.18 9.75 0.97
CA VAL A 70 0.19 10.56 0.28
C VAL A 70 -1.07 9.71 0.12
N ILE A 71 -2.19 10.23 0.60
CA ILE A 71 -3.50 9.63 0.32
C ILE A 71 -4.06 10.29 -0.93
N VAL A 72 -4.38 9.47 -1.92
CA VAL A 72 -4.97 9.89 -3.19
C VAL A 72 -6.40 9.41 -3.24
N ARG A 73 -7.33 10.34 -3.44
CA ARG A 73 -8.71 9.99 -3.78
C ARG A 73 -8.76 9.64 -5.25
N ALA A 74 -8.82 8.34 -5.54
CA ALA A 74 -8.92 7.82 -6.89
C ALA A 74 -10.17 8.38 -7.60
N THR A 75 -9.99 8.92 -8.80
CA THR A 75 -11.07 9.41 -9.67
C THR A 75 -11.28 8.53 -10.89
N GLY A 76 -10.29 7.71 -11.23
CA GLY A 76 -10.34 6.75 -12.31
C GLY A 76 -9.25 5.69 -12.14
N SER A 77 -9.50 4.50 -12.67
CA SER A 77 -8.59 3.36 -12.60
C SER A 77 -8.71 2.53 -13.87
N THR A 78 -7.61 1.92 -14.28
CA THR A 78 -7.55 0.94 -15.37
C THR A 78 -7.32 -0.46 -14.81
N VAL A 79 -7.50 -1.47 -15.66
CA VAL A 79 -7.21 -2.86 -15.32
C VAL A 79 -6.04 -3.33 -16.17
N CYS A 80 -5.03 -3.89 -15.51
CA CYS A 80 -3.84 -4.42 -16.15
C CYS A 80 -3.93 -5.93 -16.30
N GLY A 81 -3.14 -6.50 -17.22
CA GLY A 81 -2.99 -7.95 -17.33
C GLY A 81 -2.44 -8.59 -16.04
N SER A 82 -1.61 -7.86 -15.29
CA SER A 82 -1.04 -8.32 -14.01
C SER A 82 -2.10 -8.54 -12.92
N ASP A 83 -3.24 -7.82 -12.96
CA ASP A 83 -4.34 -8.02 -12.02
C ASP A 83 -4.93 -9.44 -12.14
N LEU A 84 -4.79 -10.10 -13.30
CA LEU A 84 -5.21 -11.48 -13.48
C LEU A 84 -4.40 -12.46 -12.63
N HIS A 85 -3.12 -12.18 -12.34
CA HIS A 85 -2.34 -13.03 -11.43
C HIS A 85 -2.91 -12.99 -10.01
N LEU A 86 -3.39 -11.82 -9.57
CA LEU A 86 -4.07 -11.65 -8.28
C LEU A 86 -5.43 -12.35 -8.30
N LEU A 87 -6.24 -12.11 -9.33
CA LEU A 87 -7.56 -12.73 -9.48
C LEU A 87 -7.47 -14.26 -9.46
N HIS A 88 -6.49 -14.84 -10.16
CA HIS A 88 -6.29 -16.29 -10.23
C HIS A 88 -5.67 -16.89 -8.95
N GLY A 89 -5.28 -16.07 -7.97
CA GLY A 89 -4.67 -16.51 -6.71
C GLY A 89 -3.28 -17.10 -6.92
N VAL A 90 -2.50 -16.57 -7.86
CA VAL A 90 -1.13 -17.01 -8.13
C VAL A 90 -0.16 -16.46 -7.09
N VAL A 91 -0.44 -15.27 -6.55
CA VAL A 91 0.33 -14.65 -5.46
C VAL A 91 -0.09 -15.29 -4.14
N THR A 92 0.84 -15.99 -3.48
CA THR A 92 0.58 -16.81 -2.29
C THR A 92 0.28 -15.99 -1.03
N GLU A 93 0.77 -14.77 -0.99
CA GLU A 93 0.65 -13.84 0.12
C GLU A 93 -0.74 -13.19 0.17
N MET A 94 -1.51 -13.25 -0.91
CA MET A 94 -2.86 -12.67 -1.02
C MET A 94 -3.80 -13.22 0.06
N GLN A 95 -4.38 -12.30 0.82
CA GLN A 95 -5.36 -12.56 1.86
C GLN A 95 -6.76 -12.16 1.39
N LYS A 96 -7.77 -12.90 1.88
CA LYS A 96 -9.16 -12.54 1.68
C LYS A 96 -9.44 -11.17 2.33
N GLY A 97 -9.86 -10.22 1.51
CA GLY A 97 -10.11 -8.84 1.92
C GLY A 97 -9.09 -7.84 1.38
N ASP A 98 -7.99 -8.28 0.77
CA ASP A 98 -7.00 -7.37 0.17
C ASP A 98 -7.64 -6.49 -0.90
N ASN A 99 -7.38 -5.18 -0.83
CA ASN A 99 -7.83 -4.27 -1.86
C ASN A 99 -6.94 -4.38 -3.10
N LEU A 100 -7.56 -4.38 -4.28
CA LEU A 100 -6.89 -4.52 -5.57
C LEU A 100 -6.79 -3.18 -6.32
N GLY A 101 -5.94 -3.17 -7.34
CA GLY A 101 -5.77 -2.05 -8.28
C GLY A 101 -4.46 -1.30 -8.03
N HIS A 102 -3.66 -1.19 -9.09
CA HIS A 102 -2.35 -0.52 -9.05
C HIS A 102 -2.17 0.52 -10.17
N GLU A 103 -3.20 0.73 -10.99
CA GLU A 103 -3.19 1.70 -12.09
C GLU A 103 -4.34 2.69 -11.92
N PHE A 104 -4.09 3.81 -11.25
CA PHE A 104 -5.13 4.82 -11.01
C PHE A 104 -4.62 6.25 -11.17
N CYS A 105 -5.56 7.16 -11.37
CA CYS A 105 -5.37 8.59 -11.26
C CYS A 105 -6.32 9.16 -10.22
N GLY A 106 -5.96 10.29 -9.64
CA GLY A 106 -6.76 10.89 -8.59
C GLY A 106 -6.28 12.25 -8.16
N ILE A 107 -6.89 12.73 -7.08
CA ILE A 107 -6.63 14.03 -6.46
C ILE A 107 -5.97 13.78 -5.11
N VAL A 108 -4.99 14.61 -4.76
CA VAL A 108 -4.32 14.52 -3.44
C VAL A 108 -5.32 14.90 -2.36
N ASP A 109 -5.66 13.93 -1.50
CA ASP A 109 -6.60 14.11 -0.40
C ASP A 109 -5.87 14.46 0.90
N GLU A 110 -4.74 13.80 1.15
CA GLU A 110 -3.88 14.06 2.30
C GLU A 110 -2.40 13.83 2.01
N ILE A 111 -1.54 14.55 2.73
CA ILE A 111 -0.08 14.44 2.63
C ILE A 111 0.54 14.35 4.03
N GLY A 112 1.55 13.51 4.17
CA GLY A 112 2.37 13.46 5.37
C GLY A 112 3.27 14.69 5.53
N PRO A 113 3.77 14.97 6.75
CA PRO A 113 4.54 16.17 7.08
C PRO A 113 5.86 16.32 6.29
N ASN A 114 6.43 15.21 5.81
CA ASN A 114 7.69 15.20 5.06
C ASN A 114 7.50 15.23 3.54
N VAL A 115 6.26 15.23 3.04
CA VAL A 115 5.97 15.39 1.61
C VAL A 115 6.32 16.82 1.17
N LYS A 116 7.01 16.97 0.04
CA LYS A 116 7.38 18.24 -0.57
C LYS A 116 6.97 18.24 -2.05
N GLY A 117 6.64 19.40 -2.60
CA GLY A 117 6.28 19.55 -4.02
C GLY A 117 4.85 19.14 -4.39
N LEU A 118 4.06 18.64 -3.44
CA LEU A 118 2.63 18.34 -3.58
C LEU A 118 1.80 19.16 -2.59
N LYS A 119 0.51 19.36 -2.91
CA LYS A 119 -0.48 20.01 -2.06
C LYS A 119 -1.81 19.26 -2.18
N LYS A 120 -2.66 19.34 -1.15
CA LYS A 120 -4.05 18.85 -1.24
C LYS A 120 -4.81 19.58 -2.35
N GLY A 121 -5.73 18.87 -3.01
CA GLY A 121 -6.49 19.33 -4.19
C GLY A 121 -5.79 19.04 -5.50
#